data_AF-A0A2V9GAS7-F1
#
_entry.id   AF-A0A2V9GAS7-F1
#
_cell.length_a   1.000
_cell.length_b   1.000
_cell.length_c   1.000
_cell.angle_alpha   90.00
_cell.angle_beta   90.00
_cell.angle_gamma   90.00
#
_symmetry.space_group_name_H-M   'P 1'
#
loop_
_entity.id
_entity.type
_entity.pdbx_description
1 polymer ?
#
loop_
_entity_poly.entity_id
_entity_poly.type
_entity_poly.pdbx_seq_one_letter_code
_entity_poly.pdbx_strand_id
1 'polypeptide(L)'
;MKPVKLLGKIPIDPNVDDFYKHVVEQKEAHKADASLKKGLKCFGNAGAYGPLVELNEQNEGADVTLDVYSGEHYHRQSIREQEVPGPFYFPPVASLITAGGRLLLALAEKSVTDAGGTYLFCDTDSICVVASEKGGFSRGGARADLSCLEGADMREFDPVPCLSRDTVVKISERFASLNPYGFDGTILKVEDVNYVDGDPSKPFRDLHGYAISAKRYCLFEGKHVRKIVDAKAHGIGYLMSPIRRKPDKDEDQFAVEFWRKVLQNEGIAFKSGEPDWLDRPAMMRIPVSSPAVLGRLKDFCRPYDFVLAPVIRDGDLALDGEADKPILVTRFTKNSQELSTVEYYNVRTGEPCRITTGEPRSKDIIPVRSYRSILDTYVNNAESKFNGPDGKQCCIWTRGMLQRMHVVANEHRYCGKDVKRKLEQGPVDHEIEFKCNVYENGRIAAAPETLRQLAIFSERQIRKETGVRRDTIRLIRHGNVVKRSTYQKMINFLKKHAS
;
A
#
# COMPACT_ATOMS: atom_id res chain seq x y z
N MET A 1 -12.92 -11.00 35.90
CA MET A 1 -11.44 -11.01 35.80
C MET A 1 -10.84 -10.21 36.97
N LYS A 2 -9.53 -10.29 37.26
CA LYS A 2 -8.91 -9.46 38.32
C LYS A 2 -8.42 -8.13 37.73
N PRO A 3 -8.48 -7.01 38.46
CA PRO A 3 -7.85 -5.76 38.04
C PRO A 3 -6.35 -5.95 37.79
N VAL A 4 -5.83 -5.30 36.75
CA VAL A 4 -4.42 -5.36 36.35
C VAL A 4 -3.86 -3.96 36.16
N LYS A 5 -2.53 -3.84 35.99
CA LYS A 5 -1.87 -2.57 35.69
C LYS A 5 -1.27 -2.61 34.29
N LEU A 6 -1.79 -1.80 33.38
CA LEU A 6 -1.19 -1.57 32.06
C LEU A 6 0.16 -0.89 32.25
N LEU A 7 1.19 -1.45 31.61
CA LEU A 7 2.58 -0.98 31.70
C LEU A 7 3.09 -0.86 33.16
N GLY A 8 2.51 -1.65 34.08
CA GLY A 8 2.84 -1.62 35.51
C GLY A 8 2.38 -0.36 36.25
N LYS A 9 1.77 0.62 35.56
CA LYS A 9 1.44 1.94 36.13
C LYS A 9 -0.07 2.22 36.16
N ILE A 10 -0.78 1.94 35.07
CA ILE A 10 -2.17 2.37 34.88
C ILE A 10 -3.13 1.25 35.30
N PRO A 11 -3.89 1.40 36.39
CA PRO A 11 -4.85 0.38 36.82
C PRO A 11 -6.01 0.28 35.82
N ILE A 12 -6.46 -0.93 35.56
CA ILE A 12 -7.67 -1.20 34.79
C ILE A 12 -8.41 -2.40 35.40
N ASP A 13 -9.72 -2.25 35.58
CA ASP A 13 -10.63 -3.31 35.94
C ASP A 13 -11.43 -3.78 34.72
N PRO A 14 -11.08 -4.95 34.14
CA PRO A 14 -11.76 -5.47 32.94
C PRO A 14 -13.24 -5.83 33.14
N ASN A 15 -13.78 -5.78 34.36
CA ASN A 15 -15.21 -6.02 34.60
C ASN A 15 -16.06 -4.75 34.48
N VAL A 16 -15.46 -3.56 34.56
CA VAL A 16 -16.19 -2.28 34.59
C VAL A 16 -15.64 -1.23 33.63
N ASP A 17 -14.34 -1.30 33.30
CA ASP A 17 -13.70 -0.33 32.41
C ASP A 17 -13.82 -0.76 30.94
N ASP A 18 -14.17 0.20 30.07
CA ASP A 18 -13.95 0.05 28.63
C ASP A 18 -12.45 0.24 28.35
N PHE A 19 -11.77 -0.86 28.00
CA PHE A 19 -10.35 -0.88 27.71
C PHE A 19 -9.92 0.17 26.68
N TYR A 20 -10.67 0.34 25.59
CA TYR A 20 -10.29 1.21 24.49
C TYR A 20 -10.44 2.68 24.87
N LYS A 21 -11.56 3.02 25.52
CA LYS A 21 -11.79 4.37 26.05
C LYS A 21 -10.75 4.72 27.11
N HIS A 22 -10.55 3.82 28.07
CA HIS A 22 -9.63 4.02 29.18
C HIS A 22 -8.18 4.24 28.70
N VAL A 23 -7.68 3.44 27.76
CA VAL A 23 -6.31 3.60 27.22
C VAL A 23 -6.13 4.98 26.57
N VAL A 24 -7.14 5.49 25.85
CA VAL A 24 -7.06 6.81 25.21
C VAL A 24 -7.11 7.95 26.23
N GLU A 25 -7.99 7.86 27.22
CA GLU A 25 -8.10 8.86 28.30
C GLU A 25 -6.82 8.93 29.12
N GLN A 26 -6.25 7.77 29.48
CA GLN A 26 -5.00 7.72 30.23
C GLN A 26 -3.80 8.22 29.42
N LYS A 27 -3.81 8.02 28.10
CA LYS A 27 -2.80 8.58 27.18
C LYS A 27 -2.86 10.11 27.16
N GLU A 28 -4.06 10.70 27.17
CA GLU A 28 -4.22 12.16 27.21
C GLU A 28 -3.83 12.73 28.58
N ALA A 29 -4.29 12.10 29.67
CA ALA A 29 -3.98 12.51 31.04
C ALA A 29 -2.47 12.48 31.35
N HIS A 30 -1.73 11.54 30.76
CA HIS A 30 -0.29 11.36 30.98
C HIS A 30 0.58 11.84 29.80
N LYS A 31 0.09 12.81 29.01
CA LYS A 31 0.81 13.28 27.80
C LYS A 31 2.21 13.84 28.05
N ALA A 32 2.53 14.24 29.28
CA ALA A 32 3.86 14.71 29.70
C ALA A 32 4.89 13.56 29.85
N ASP A 33 4.46 12.34 30.17
CA ASP A 33 5.33 11.16 30.19
C ASP A 33 5.38 10.56 28.78
N ALA A 34 6.38 10.95 28.00
CA ALA A 34 6.55 10.53 26.60
C ALA A 34 6.61 9.01 26.44
N SER A 35 7.23 8.30 27.39
CA SER A 35 7.37 6.84 27.36
C SER A 35 6.04 6.15 27.61
N LEU A 36 5.30 6.59 28.64
CA LEU A 36 3.98 6.05 28.96
C LEU A 36 2.96 6.34 27.86
N LYS A 37 2.95 7.58 27.33
CA LYS A 37 2.12 7.98 26.18
C LYS A 37 2.38 7.08 24.98
N LYS A 38 3.65 6.83 24.65
CA LYS A 38 4.04 5.95 23.55
C LYS A 38 3.60 4.51 23.80
N GLY A 39 3.81 4.00 25.01
CA GLY A 39 3.38 2.66 25.40
C GLY A 39 1.88 2.46 25.26
N LEU A 40 1.07 3.37 25.83
CA LEU A 40 -0.39 3.34 25.75
C LEU A 40 -0.88 3.44 24.29
N LYS A 41 -0.24 4.29 23.46
CA LYS A 41 -0.53 4.37 22.03
C LYS A 41 -0.26 3.04 21.32
N CYS A 42 0.86 2.37 21.61
CA CYS A 42 1.16 1.06 21.04
C CYS A 42 0.13 0.01 21.47
N PHE A 43 -0.25 -0.03 22.75
CA PHE A 43 -1.28 -0.94 23.26
C PHE A 43 -2.63 -0.74 22.56
N GLY A 44 -3.10 0.51 22.46
CA GLY A 44 -4.37 0.82 21.80
C GLY A 44 -4.36 0.43 20.31
N ASN A 45 -3.30 0.79 19.58
CA ASN A 45 -3.19 0.49 18.15
C ASN A 45 -3.07 -1.01 17.86
N ALA A 46 -2.34 -1.76 18.70
CA ALA A 46 -2.14 -3.20 18.51
C ALA A 46 -3.33 -4.04 19.00
N GLY A 47 -4.03 -3.61 20.05
CA GLY A 47 -5.08 -4.40 20.71
C GLY A 47 -6.51 -4.19 20.16
N ALA A 48 -6.75 -3.19 19.32
CA ALA A 48 -8.09 -2.87 18.82
C ALA A 48 -8.48 -3.68 17.59
N TYR A 49 -7.85 -3.41 16.44
CA TYR A 49 -8.28 -3.98 15.17
C TYR A 49 -7.57 -5.29 14.82
N GLY A 50 -6.25 -5.33 14.97
CA GLY A 50 -5.41 -6.44 14.49
C GLY A 50 -5.85 -7.83 14.94
N PRO A 51 -6.07 -8.08 16.24
CA PRO A 51 -6.47 -9.39 16.77
C PRO A 51 -7.81 -9.88 16.21
N LEU A 52 -8.75 -8.97 15.96
CA LEU A 52 -10.10 -9.30 15.47
C LEU A 52 -10.13 -9.75 14.01
N VAL A 53 -9.06 -9.46 13.24
CA VAL A 53 -8.90 -9.88 11.84
C VAL A 53 -7.70 -10.80 11.64
N GLU A 54 -7.10 -11.30 12.71
CA GLU A 54 -5.90 -12.11 12.63
C GLU A 54 -6.18 -13.45 11.93
N LEU A 55 -5.54 -13.65 10.79
CA LEU A 55 -5.49 -14.90 10.05
C LEU A 55 -4.02 -15.24 9.84
N ASN A 56 -3.67 -16.48 10.18
CA ASN A 56 -2.31 -17.00 10.11
C ASN A 56 -2.24 -18.08 9.03
N GLU A 57 -1.24 -18.01 8.16
CA GLU A 57 -1.03 -19.01 7.12
C GLU A 57 -0.46 -20.28 7.73
N GLN A 58 -1.07 -21.41 7.37
CA GLN A 58 -0.63 -22.73 7.75
C GLN A 58 -0.52 -23.60 6.51
N ASN A 59 0.66 -24.19 6.30
CA ASN A 59 0.91 -25.15 5.24
C ASN A 59 0.65 -26.56 5.77
N GLU A 60 -0.32 -27.23 5.16
CA GLU A 60 -0.71 -28.59 5.51
C GLU A 60 0.17 -29.60 4.77
N GLY A 61 0.56 -30.67 5.47
CA GLY A 61 1.38 -31.74 4.88
C GLY A 61 0.64 -32.58 3.83
N ALA A 62 -0.69 -32.49 3.81
CA ALA A 62 -1.57 -33.14 2.85
C ALA A 62 -2.71 -32.18 2.46
N ASP A 63 -3.39 -32.51 1.36
CA ASP A 63 -4.58 -31.80 0.91
C ASP A 63 -5.69 -31.86 1.97
N VAL A 64 -6.18 -30.69 2.38
CA VAL A 64 -7.31 -30.54 3.33
C VAL A 64 -8.53 -30.02 2.59
N THR A 65 -9.71 -30.54 2.93
CA THR A 65 -10.98 -30.06 2.38
C THR A 65 -11.47 -28.85 3.18
N LEU A 66 -11.57 -27.70 2.54
CA LEU A 66 -12.14 -26.49 3.12
C LEU A 66 -13.59 -26.31 2.66
N ASP A 67 -14.48 -26.05 3.62
CA ASP A 67 -15.82 -25.54 3.37
C ASP A 67 -15.80 -24.02 3.22
N VAL A 68 -16.29 -23.51 2.09
CA VAL A 68 -16.36 -22.07 1.80
C VAL A 68 -17.81 -21.63 1.77
N TYR A 69 -18.14 -20.66 2.62
CA TYR A 69 -19.47 -20.08 2.76
C TYR A 69 -19.46 -18.60 2.37
N SER A 70 -20.49 -18.14 1.64
CA SER A 70 -20.71 -16.71 1.35
C SER A 70 -22.19 -16.44 1.09
N GLY A 71 -22.88 -15.84 2.07
CA GLY A 71 -24.34 -15.73 2.01
C GLY A 71 -24.97 -17.13 1.89
N GLU A 72 -25.74 -17.36 0.84
CA GLU A 72 -26.33 -18.68 0.53
C GLU A 72 -25.39 -19.60 -0.27
N HIS A 73 -24.25 -19.09 -0.76
CA HIS A 73 -23.29 -19.90 -1.51
C HIS A 73 -22.49 -20.82 -0.60
N TYR A 74 -22.35 -22.08 -1.02
CA TYR A 74 -21.53 -23.09 -0.36
C TYR A 74 -20.77 -23.92 -1.40
N HIS A 75 -19.49 -24.18 -1.16
CA HIS A 75 -18.76 -25.23 -1.85
C HIS A 75 -17.63 -25.80 -1.02
N ARG A 76 -17.16 -26.99 -1.42
CA ARG A 76 -15.94 -27.62 -0.90
C ARG A 76 -14.81 -27.46 -1.91
N GLN A 77 -13.61 -27.21 -1.40
CA GLN A 77 -12.38 -27.17 -2.20
C GLN A 77 -11.23 -27.84 -1.46
N SER A 78 -10.34 -28.47 -2.22
CA SER A 78 -9.07 -28.99 -1.68
C SER A 78 -8.04 -27.88 -1.65
N ILE A 79 -7.38 -27.68 -0.51
CA ILE A 79 -6.33 -26.67 -0.30
C ILE A 79 -5.11 -27.30 0.38
N ARG A 80 -3.95 -26.66 0.25
CA ARG A 80 -2.73 -26.96 1.02
C ARG A 80 -2.29 -25.80 1.92
N GLU A 81 -2.66 -24.58 1.54
CA GLU A 81 -2.38 -23.37 2.29
C GLU A 81 -3.70 -22.89 2.90
N GLN A 82 -3.81 -22.97 4.22
CA GLN A 82 -5.00 -22.59 4.98
C GLN A 82 -4.77 -21.30 5.76
N GLU A 83 -5.79 -20.44 5.80
CA GLU A 83 -5.85 -19.32 6.73
C GLU A 83 -6.52 -19.76 8.02
N VAL A 84 -5.76 -19.78 9.12
CA VAL A 84 -6.22 -20.19 10.44
C VAL A 84 -6.50 -18.94 11.29
N PRO A 85 -7.73 -18.77 11.81
CA PRO A 85 -8.08 -17.69 12.73
C PRO A 85 -7.17 -17.61 13.96
N GLY A 86 -6.75 -16.40 14.31
CA GLY A 86 -6.11 -16.13 15.60
C GLY A 86 -7.09 -16.29 16.78
N PRO A 87 -6.60 -16.35 18.03
CA PRO A 87 -7.43 -16.63 19.22
C PRO A 87 -8.58 -15.64 19.46
N PHE A 88 -8.44 -14.40 18.95
CA PHE A 88 -9.45 -13.33 19.10
C PHE A 88 -10.13 -12.97 17.78
N TYR A 89 -9.98 -13.80 16.74
CA TYR A 89 -10.55 -13.52 15.43
C TYR A 89 -12.08 -13.39 15.51
N PHE A 90 -12.57 -12.20 15.20
CA PHE A 90 -13.99 -11.89 15.17
C PHE A 90 -14.29 -10.81 14.12
N PRO A 91 -14.34 -11.21 12.83
CA PRO A 91 -14.43 -10.27 11.71
C PRO A 91 -15.68 -9.38 11.71
N PRO A 92 -16.85 -9.75 12.29
CA PRO A 92 -17.98 -8.83 12.34
C PRO A 92 -17.67 -7.54 13.10
N VAL A 93 -17.04 -7.63 14.28
CA VAL A 93 -16.68 -6.43 15.05
C VAL A 93 -15.56 -5.64 14.38
N ALA A 94 -14.56 -6.33 13.81
CA ALA A 94 -13.53 -5.65 13.04
C ALA A 94 -14.11 -4.85 11.87
N SER A 95 -15.11 -5.41 11.19
CA SER A 95 -15.80 -4.74 10.09
C SER A 95 -16.49 -3.46 10.56
N LEU A 96 -17.15 -3.48 11.73
CA LEU A 96 -17.75 -2.30 12.36
C LEU A 96 -16.73 -1.22 12.69
N ILE A 97 -15.54 -1.58 13.21
CA ILE A 97 -14.45 -0.62 13.47
C ILE A 97 -14.05 0.10 12.17
N THR A 98 -13.82 -0.67 11.10
CA THR A 98 -13.44 -0.08 9.82
C THR A 98 -14.57 0.72 9.17
N ALA A 99 -15.82 0.32 9.36
CA ALA A 99 -17.00 1.04 8.88
C ALA A 99 -17.14 2.38 9.61
N GLY A 100 -16.97 2.41 10.94
CA GLY A 100 -16.98 3.63 11.75
C GLY A 100 -15.89 4.60 11.33
N GLY A 101 -14.65 4.13 11.13
CA GLY A 101 -13.56 4.97 10.64
C GLY A 101 -13.83 5.57 9.25
N ARG A 102 -14.34 4.75 8.31
CA ARG A 102 -14.73 5.23 6.98
C ARG A 102 -15.89 6.22 7.02
N LEU A 103 -16.86 6.02 7.91
CA LEU A 103 -17.98 6.94 8.10
C LEU A 103 -17.49 8.30 8.62
N LEU A 104 -16.61 8.32 9.62
CA LEU A 104 -16.01 9.56 10.13
C LEU A 104 -15.25 10.31 9.04
N LEU A 105 -14.47 9.59 8.24
CA LEU A 105 -13.73 10.17 7.12
C LEU A 105 -14.67 10.71 6.02
N ALA A 106 -15.74 9.99 5.70
CA ALA A 106 -16.76 10.44 4.75
C ALA A 106 -17.52 11.67 5.26
N LEU A 107 -17.81 11.76 6.56
CA LEU A 107 -18.37 12.96 7.17
C LEU A 107 -17.42 14.16 7.07
N ALA A 108 -16.11 13.93 7.23
CA ALA A 108 -15.10 14.99 7.11
C ALA A 108 -15.00 15.48 5.66
N GLU A 109 -14.89 14.56 4.70
CA GLU A 109 -14.92 14.87 3.28
C GLU A 109 -16.20 15.60 2.88
N LYS A 110 -17.37 15.13 3.34
CA LYS A 110 -18.65 15.78 3.05
C LYS A 110 -18.71 17.19 3.62
N SER A 111 -18.20 17.40 4.83
CA SER A 111 -18.14 18.72 5.45
C SER A 111 -17.23 19.69 4.70
N VAL A 112 -16.11 19.21 4.14
CA VAL A 112 -15.19 20.01 3.30
C VAL A 112 -15.84 20.37 1.96
N THR A 113 -16.45 19.39 1.30
CA THR A 113 -17.10 19.58 0.00
C THR A 113 -18.34 20.47 0.08
N ASP A 114 -19.14 20.36 1.14
CA ASP A 114 -20.29 21.25 1.39
C ASP A 114 -19.88 22.70 1.66
N ALA A 115 -18.68 22.90 2.21
CA ALA A 115 -18.09 24.22 2.36
C ALA A 115 -17.49 24.76 1.04
N GLY A 116 -17.59 24.02 -0.06
CA GLY A 116 -17.02 24.38 -1.37
C GLY A 116 -15.52 24.11 -1.49
N GLY A 117 -14.95 23.28 -0.61
CA GLY A 117 -13.52 22.96 -0.56
C GLY A 117 -13.15 21.64 -1.24
N THR A 118 -11.85 21.36 -1.26
CA THR A 118 -11.30 20.05 -1.67
C THR A 118 -10.10 19.67 -0.80
N TYR A 119 -9.48 18.52 -1.09
CA TYR A 119 -8.32 17.98 -0.37
C TYR A 119 -7.21 17.56 -1.33
N LEU A 120 -5.97 17.65 -0.85
CA LEU A 120 -4.77 17.24 -1.59
C LEU A 120 -4.60 15.71 -1.55
N PHE A 121 -4.85 15.10 -0.40
CA PHE A 121 -4.86 13.66 -0.20
C PHE A 121 -5.74 13.29 0.98
N CYS A 122 -6.16 12.04 1.02
CA CYS A 122 -6.97 11.47 2.11
C CYS A 122 -6.43 10.09 2.45
N ASP A 123 -6.11 9.88 3.72
CA ASP A 123 -5.63 8.61 4.27
C ASP A 123 -6.73 7.95 5.13
N THR A 124 -6.43 6.81 5.76
CA THR A 124 -7.40 6.02 6.54
C THR A 124 -8.09 6.78 7.67
N ASP A 125 -7.41 7.77 8.25
CA ASP A 125 -7.80 8.49 9.47
C ASP A 125 -7.52 10.00 9.39
N SER A 126 -7.16 10.52 8.22
CA SER A 126 -6.84 11.94 8.04
C SER A 126 -7.17 12.45 6.64
N ILE A 127 -7.43 13.75 6.55
CA ILE A 127 -7.73 14.46 5.31
C ILE A 127 -6.89 15.74 5.25
N CYS A 128 -6.14 15.94 4.16
CA CYS A 128 -5.34 17.14 3.96
C CYS A 128 -6.12 18.15 3.12
N VAL A 129 -6.89 18.99 3.80
CA VAL A 129 -7.75 20.00 3.18
C VAL A 129 -6.89 21.09 2.52
N VAL A 130 -7.23 21.46 1.28
CA VAL A 130 -6.58 22.58 0.61
C VAL A 130 -7.15 23.88 1.18
N ALA A 131 -6.30 24.66 1.85
CA ALA A 131 -6.71 25.87 2.54
C ALA A 131 -5.70 27.01 2.39
N SER A 132 -6.21 28.23 2.49
CA SER A 132 -5.42 29.47 2.57
C SER A 132 -5.96 30.35 3.69
N GLU A 133 -5.28 31.46 4.01
CA GLU A 133 -5.76 32.40 5.04
C GLU A 133 -7.20 32.85 4.78
N LYS A 134 -7.54 33.20 3.54
CA LYS A 134 -8.84 33.77 3.16
C LYS A 134 -9.73 32.85 2.32
N GLY A 135 -9.25 31.64 1.99
CA GLY A 135 -9.88 30.76 1.00
C GLY A 135 -9.69 31.25 -0.44
N GLY A 136 -10.59 30.84 -1.34
CA GLY A 136 -10.57 31.21 -2.76
C GLY A 136 -10.09 30.08 -3.64
N PHE A 137 -9.17 30.36 -4.57
CA PHE A 137 -8.64 29.37 -5.50
C PHE A 137 -7.11 29.40 -5.52
N SER A 138 -6.52 28.20 -5.52
CA SER A 138 -5.11 27.99 -5.84
C SER A 138 -4.99 27.66 -7.32
N ARG A 139 -3.96 28.17 -8.00
CA ARG A 139 -3.69 27.81 -9.40
C ARG A 139 -3.26 26.35 -9.58
N GLY A 140 -3.05 25.62 -8.48
CA GLY A 140 -2.41 24.30 -8.53
C GLY A 140 -0.94 24.38 -8.94
N GLY A 141 -0.25 23.24 -8.92
CA GLY A 141 1.08 23.10 -9.48
C GLY A 141 1.00 22.36 -10.80
N ALA A 142 1.14 23.05 -11.93
CA ALA A 142 1.52 22.42 -13.18
C ALA A 142 3.03 22.60 -13.36
N ARG A 143 3.73 21.59 -13.90
CA ARG A 143 5.12 21.78 -14.29
C ARG A 143 5.19 22.87 -15.36
N ALA A 144 6.11 23.81 -15.23
CA ALA A 144 6.26 24.91 -16.17
C ALA A 144 6.69 24.44 -17.59
N ASP A 145 7.22 23.23 -17.73
CA ASP A 145 7.68 22.62 -18.98
C ASP A 145 6.58 21.85 -19.75
N LEU A 146 5.39 21.68 -19.17
CA LEU A 146 4.27 20.92 -19.75
C LEU A 146 3.05 21.78 -20.07
N SER A 147 3.21 23.10 -20.21
CA SER A 147 2.14 23.97 -20.70
C SER A 147 1.61 23.42 -22.02
N CYS A 148 0.42 22.83 -21.99
CA CYS A 148 -0.29 22.27 -23.14
C CYS A 148 0.55 21.27 -23.97
N LEU A 149 0.87 20.09 -23.42
CA LEU A 149 1.14 18.95 -24.29
C LEU A 149 -0.06 18.74 -25.23
N GLU A 150 0.21 18.46 -26.50
CA GLU A 150 -0.83 18.18 -27.49
C GLU A 150 -1.66 16.98 -27.01
N GLY A 151 -2.94 17.19 -26.71
CA GLY A 151 -3.84 16.18 -26.13
C GLY A 151 -4.00 16.21 -24.60
N ALA A 152 -3.39 17.17 -23.89
CA ALA A 152 -3.66 17.39 -22.47
C ALA A 152 -5.10 17.86 -22.24
N ASP A 153 -5.75 17.34 -21.20
CA ASP A 153 -7.10 17.76 -20.84
C ASP A 153 -7.04 19.11 -20.11
N MET A 154 -7.71 20.13 -20.64
CA MET A 154 -7.69 21.49 -20.08
C MET A 154 -8.19 21.54 -18.62
N ARG A 155 -9.03 20.57 -18.20
CA ARG A 155 -9.50 20.44 -16.81
C ARG A 155 -8.39 20.12 -15.82
N GLU A 156 -7.24 19.62 -16.29
CA GLU A 156 -6.07 19.39 -15.44
C GLU A 156 -5.50 20.69 -14.85
N PHE A 157 -5.79 21.83 -15.49
CA PHE A 157 -5.34 23.16 -15.10
C PHE A 157 -6.41 23.99 -14.39
N ASP A 158 -7.57 23.39 -14.09
CA ASP A 158 -8.65 24.08 -13.39
C ASP A 158 -8.16 24.52 -11.98
N PRO A 159 -8.47 25.76 -11.57
CA PRO A 159 -8.09 26.25 -10.25
C PRO A 159 -8.66 25.36 -9.13
N VAL A 160 -7.82 25.04 -8.16
CA VAL A 160 -8.15 24.19 -7.02
C VAL A 160 -8.84 25.03 -5.94
N PRO A 161 -10.08 24.71 -5.53
CA PRO A 161 -10.78 25.47 -4.49
C PRO A 161 -10.07 25.33 -3.14
N CYS A 162 -9.98 26.45 -2.44
CA CYS A 162 -9.32 26.56 -1.14
C CYS A 162 -10.33 27.05 -0.09
N LEU A 163 -10.43 26.34 1.02
CA LEU A 163 -11.17 26.86 2.19
C LEU A 163 -10.34 27.90 2.94
N SER A 164 -11.01 28.80 3.66
CA SER A 164 -10.31 29.62 4.66
C SER A 164 -9.89 28.77 5.84
N ARG A 165 -8.78 29.11 6.49
CA ARG A 165 -8.32 28.43 7.72
C ARG A 165 -9.41 28.36 8.79
N ASP A 166 -10.15 29.45 8.99
CA ASP A 166 -11.27 29.52 9.94
C ASP A 166 -12.38 28.51 9.59
N THR A 167 -12.65 28.31 8.31
CA THR A 167 -13.64 27.32 7.86
C THR A 167 -13.17 25.90 8.17
N VAL A 168 -11.89 25.61 7.97
CA VAL A 168 -11.30 24.30 8.31
C VAL A 168 -11.39 24.04 9.82
N VAL A 169 -11.07 25.05 10.65
CA VAL A 169 -11.20 24.94 12.12
C VAL A 169 -12.66 24.70 12.52
N LYS A 170 -13.63 25.44 11.95
CA LYS A 170 -15.06 25.21 12.21
C LYS A 170 -15.52 23.81 11.80
N ILE A 171 -15.01 23.26 10.69
CA ILE A 171 -15.30 21.87 10.30
C ILE A 171 -14.76 20.92 11.37
N SER A 172 -13.52 21.10 11.82
CA SER A 172 -12.90 20.32 12.89
C SER A 172 -13.71 20.38 14.17
N GLU A 173 -14.17 21.56 14.60
CA GLU A 173 -14.96 21.77 15.82
C GLU A 173 -16.30 21.01 15.82
N ARG A 174 -16.96 20.83 14.66
CA ARG A 174 -18.21 20.06 14.57
C ARG A 174 -18.06 18.63 15.09
N PHE A 175 -16.88 18.03 14.95
CA PHE A 175 -16.58 16.69 15.42
C PHE A 175 -16.42 16.59 16.95
N ALA A 176 -16.37 17.70 17.68
CA ALA A 176 -16.39 17.68 19.15
C ALA A 176 -17.69 17.05 19.68
N SER A 177 -18.81 17.19 18.97
CA SER A 177 -20.09 16.55 19.31
C SER A 177 -20.06 15.01 19.26
N LEU A 178 -19.07 14.44 18.57
CA LEU A 178 -18.88 13.00 18.43
C LEU A 178 -17.82 12.45 19.39
N ASN A 179 -17.28 13.28 20.28
CA ASN A 179 -16.22 12.88 21.21
C ASN A 179 -16.78 11.94 22.30
N PRO A 180 -16.34 10.67 22.37
CA PRO A 180 -16.83 9.71 23.36
C PRO A 180 -16.03 9.74 24.69
N TYR A 181 -14.95 10.53 24.76
CA TYR A 181 -14.02 10.55 25.88
C TYR A 181 -14.43 11.56 26.95
N GLY A 182 -13.97 11.36 28.19
CA GLY A 182 -14.23 12.26 29.31
C GLY A 182 -13.46 13.59 29.29
N PHE A 183 -12.71 13.88 28.23
CA PHE A 183 -11.99 15.13 28.04
C PHE A 183 -12.56 15.93 26.86
N ASP A 184 -12.51 17.26 26.97
CA ASP A 184 -13.03 18.17 25.95
C ASP A 184 -12.19 18.17 24.66
N GLY A 185 -12.81 18.62 23.57
CA GLY A 185 -12.16 18.87 22.29
C GLY A 185 -12.70 18.02 21.15
N THR A 186 -12.14 18.25 19.97
CA THR A 186 -12.52 17.53 18.74
C THR A 186 -11.70 16.26 18.54
N ILE A 187 -12.36 15.23 18.01
CA ILE A 187 -11.71 13.99 17.56
C ILE A 187 -11.05 14.13 16.18
N LEU A 188 -11.45 15.13 15.38
CA LEU A 188 -10.83 15.47 14.09
C LEU A 188 -9.90 16.67 14.29
N LYS A 189 -8.70 16.43 14.84
CA LYS A 189 -7.76 17.50 15.18
C LYS A 189 -7.05 18.08 13.96
N VAL A 190 -6.75 19.38 14.00
CA VAL A 190 -5.80 20.00 13.06
C VAL A 190 -4.38 19.60 13.48
N GLU A 191 -3.64 18.97 12.58
CA GLU A 191 -2.29 18.48 12.88
C GLU A 191 -1.31 19.61 13.19
N ASP A 192 -0.46 19.38 14.19
CA ASP A 192 0.51 20.34 14.74
C ASP A 192 1.45 20.92 13.65
N VAL A 193 1.71 20.17 12.58
CA VAL A 193 2.54 20.59 11.44
C VAL A 193 2.06 21.90 10.79
N ASN A 194 0.77 22.22 10.92
CA ASN A 194 0.16 23.43 10.36
C ASN A 194 0.48 24.71 11.15
N TYR A 195 1.03 24.60 12.36
CA TYR A 195 1.36 25.75 13.22
C TYR A 195 2.86 25.96 13.28
N VAL A 196 3.34 27.19 13.42
CA VAL A 196 4.78 27.50 13.53
C VAL A 196 5.42 26.64 14.63
N ASP A 197 6.60 26.06 14.35
CA ASP A 197 7.34 25.13 15.22
C ASP A 197 6.60 23.86 15.67
N GLY A 198 5.41 23.58 15.14
CA GLY A 198 4.62 22.41 15.54
C GLY A 198 3.82 22.65 16.82
N ASP A 199 3.53 23.91 17.12
CA ASP A 199 2.92 24.33 18.39
C ASP A 199 1.54 24.96 18.14
N PRO A 200 0.44 24.31 18.54
CA PRO A 200 -0.91 24.83 18.37
C PRO A 200 -1.18 26.19 19.05
N SER A 201 -0.32 26.63 19.98
CA SER A 201 -0.42 27.97 20.57
C SER A 201 0.12 29.09 19.67
N LYS A 202 0.86 28.73 18.62
CA LYS A 202 1.44 29.65 17.64
C LYS A 202 0.53 29.81 16.42
N PRO A 203 0.69 30.87 15.62
CA PRO A 203 -0.10 31.05 14.40
C PRO A 203 0.15 29.92 13.38
N PHE A 204 -0.82 29.78 12.47
CA PHE A 204 -0.65 28.92 11.29
C PHE A 204 0.56 29.34 10.46
N ARG A 205 1.27 28.36 9.91
CA ARG A 205 2.30 28.57 8.90
C ARG A 205 1.75 28.28 7.50
N ASP A 206 2.37 28.86 6.48
CA ASP A 206 2.02 28.59 5.08
C ASP A 206 2.75 27.34 4.58
N LEU A 207 1.98 26.31 4.22
CA LEU A 207 2.48 25.07 3.65
C LEU A 207 1.96 24.88 2.23
N HIS A 208 2.85 24.42 1.37
CA HIS A 208 2.52 23.88 0.06
C HIS A 208 2.61 22.35 0.14
N GLY A 209 1.83 21.67 -0.69
CA GLY A 209 1.87 20.21 -0.77
C GLY A 209 2.05 19.73 -2.20
N TYR A 210 2.78 18.62 -2.34
CA TYR A 210 2.90 17.86 -3.58
C TYR A 210 2.49 16.43 -3.30
N ALA A 211 1.49 15.92 -4.01
CA ALA A 211 0.96 14.58 -3.81
C ALA A 211 0.85 13.83 -5.14
N ILE A 212 1.33 12.59 -5.14
CA ILE A 212 1.20 11.62 -6.23
C ILE A 212 0.00 10.70 -5.93
N SER A 213 -0.12 10.28 -4.67
CA SER A 213 -1.22 9.45 -4.15
C SER A 213 -1.31 9.59 -2.63
N ALA A 214 -2.36 9.01 -2.02
CA ALA A 214 -2.64 9.14 -0.58
C ALA A 214 -1.46 8.82 0.37
N LYS A 215 -0.51 7.97 -0.05
CA LYS A 215 0.66 7.56 0.73
C LYS A 215 1.99 8.04 0.15
N ARG A 216 1.94 8.93 -0.84
CA ARG A 216 3.09 9.47 -1.57
C ARG A 216 2.92 10.97 -1.72
N TYR A 217 3.22 11.70 -0.66
CA TYR A 217 3.16 13.15 -0.64
C TYR A 217 4.27 13.76 0.22
N CYS A 218 4.49 15.05 0.02
CA CYS A 218 5.28 15.87 0.93
C CYS A 218 4.63 17.24 1.14
N LEU A 219 4.90 17.83 2.30
CA LEU A 219 4.53 19.18 2.68
C LEU A 219 5.78 20.02 2.88
N PHE A 220 5.79 21.26 2.41
CA PHE A 220 6.96 22.14 2.45
C PHE A 220 6.60 23.62 2.56
N GLU A 221 7.55 24.40 3.08
CA GLU A 221 7.46 25.86 3.20
C GLU A 221 8.08 26.55 1.97
N GLY A 222 7.39 27.61 1.51
CA GLY A 222 7.84 28.49 0.44
C GLY A 222 7.57 27.94 -0.97
N LYS A 223 7.25 28.86 -1.90
CA LYS A 223 6.92 28.55 -3.30
C LYS A 223 8.03 27.78 -4.05
N HIS A 224 9.29 27.96 -3.63
CA HIS A 224 10.47 27.32 -4.23
C HIS A 224 11.17 26.37 -3.25
N VAL A 225 10.39 25.66 -2.43
CA VAL A 225 10.84 24.65 -1.45
C VAL A 225 12.04 25.13 -0.61
N ARG A 226 11.76 25.91 0.43
CA ARG A 226 12.77 26.31 1.43
C ARG A 226 13.06 25.17 2.41
N LYS A 227 12.00 24.54 2.92
CA LYS A 227 12.08 23.48 3.94
C LYS A 227 10.97 22.47 3.72
N ILE A 228 11.30 21.18 3.69
CA ILE A 228 10.31 20.10 3.74
C ILE A 228 9.97 19.87 5.22
N VAL A 229 8.68 19.89 5.56
CA VAL A 229 8.18 19.73 6.94
C VAL A 229 7.58 18.35 7.20
N ASP A 230 7.04 17.72 6.16
CA ASP A 230 6.53 16.35 6.22
C ASP A 230 6.89 15.63 4.92
N ALA A 231 7.59 14.52 5.03
CA ALA A 231 8.10 13.73 3.91
C ALA A 231 7.59 12.30 4.05
N LYS A 232 6.52 11.92 3.33
CA LYS A 232 5.97 10.58 3.49
C LYS A 232 6.85 9.53 2.85
N ALA A 233 7.30 8.62 3.70
CA ALA A 233 8.21 7.55 3.33
C ALA A 233 7.51 6.23 3.02
N HIS A 234 6.18 6.13 3.06
CA HIS A 234 5.49 4.83 2.96
C HIS A 234 5.85 4.07 1.66
N GLY A 235 5.88 4.76 0.51
CA GLY A 235 6.28 4.16 -0.76
C GLY A 235 7.78 3.84 -0.91
N ILE A 236 8.63 4.23 0.03
CA ILE A 236 10.08 3.97 0.04
C ILE A 236 10.57 3.30 1.34
N GLY A 237 9.68 3.01 2.29
CA GLY A 237 10.05 2.57 3.64
C GLY A 237 10.63 1.17 3.70
N TYR A 238 10.45 0.38 2.64
CA TYR A 238 11.10 -0.91 2.46
C TYR A 238 12.59 -0.79 2.09
N LEU A 239 13.02 0.40 1.64
CA LEU A 239 14.41 0.67 1.28
C LEU A 239 15.24 0.98 2.51
N MET A 240 16.48 0.50 2.49
CA MET A 240 17.52 0.94 3.40
C MET A 240 17.91 2.38 3.07
N SER A 241 18.10 3.22 4.08
CA SER A 241 18.67 4.55 3.88
C SER A 241 20.10 4.43 3.31
N PRO A 242 20.41 5.00 2.13
CA PRO A 242 21.78 5.04 1.62
C PRO A 242 22.63 6.11 2.32
N ILE A 243 21.99 7.00 3.08
CA ILE A 243 22.61 8.09 3.83
C ILE A 243 22.91 7.62 5.25
N ARG A 244 24.11 7.94 5.74
CA ARG A 244 24.48 7.73 7.14
C ARG A 244 23.67 8.69 8.02
N ARG A 245 22.78 8.13 8.85
CA ARG A 245 21.96 8.93 9.77
C ARG A 245 22.85 9.74 10.70
N LYS A 246 22.64 11.06 10.73
CA LYS A 246 23.22 11.93 11.74
C LYS A 246 22.33 11.89 13.00
N PRO A 247 22.88 11.54 14.19
CA PRO A 247 22.09 11.26 15.39
C PRO A 247 21.40 12.49 15.99
N ASP A 248 21.83 13.69 15.60
CA ASP A 248 21.32 15.00 16.02
C ASP A 248 20.01 15.43 15.34
N LYS A 249 19.48 14.61 14.41
CA LYS A 249 18.23 14.91 13.70
C LYS A 249 17.18 13.82 13.92
N ASP A 250 16.03 14.25 14.38
CA ASP A 250 14.84 13.40 14.57
C ASP A 250 14.15 13.06 13.23
N GLU A 251 14.31 13.89 12.21
CA GLU A 251 13.69 13.72 10.89
C GLU A 251 14.35 12.58 10.07
N ASP A 252 13.54 11.91 9.24
CA ASP A 252 14.03 10.93 8.26
C ASP A 252 14.76 11.65 7.12
N GLN A 253 16.09 11.75 7.27
CA GLN A 253 16.96 12.47 6.34
C GLN A 253 16.90 11.90 4.92
N PHE A 254 16.72 10.58 4.77
CA PHE A 254 16.61 9.95 3.45
C PHE A 254 15.30 10.34 2.79
N ALA A 255 14.17 10.24 3.50
CA ALA A 255 12.88 10.64 2.94
C ALA A 255 12.89 12.12 2.52
N VAL A 256 13.48 13.01 3.33
CA VAL A 256 13.59 14.44 3.02
C VAL A 256 14.46 14.70 1.79
N GLU A 257 15.63 14.04 1.66
CA GLU A 257 16.48 14.19 0.47
C GLU A 257 15.84 13.58 -0.78
N PHE A 258 15.18 12.43 -0.65
CA PHE A 258 14.45 11.78 -1.73
C PHE A 258 13.36 12.69 -2.29
N TRP A 259 12.49 13.22 -1.41
CA TRP A 259 11.44 14.16 -1.81
C TRP A 259 12.00 15.46 -2.37
N ARG A 260 13.12 15.95 -1.84
CA ARG A 260 13.78 17.13 -2.42
C ARG A 260 14.21 16.89 -3.86
N LYS A 261 14.79 15.71 -4.16
CA LYS A 261 15.17 15.35 -5.54
C LYS A 261 13.95 15.13 -6.44
N VAL A 262 12.86 14.56 -5.92
CA VAL A 262 11.57 14.52 -6.66
C VAL A 262 11.11 15.93 -7.01
N LEU A 263 11.06 16.85 -6.04
CA LEU A 263 10.64 18.24 -6.28
C LEU A 263 11.60 19.02 -7.20
N GLN A 264 12.90 18.69 -7.21
CA GLN A 264 13.85 19.23 -8.18
C GLN A 264 13.55 18.74 -9.60
N ASN A 265 13.31 17.44 -9.78
CA ASN A 265 12.97 16.85 -11.09
C ASN A 265 11.64 17.39 -11.63
N GLU A 266 10.72 17.80 -10.74
CA GLU A 266 9.46 18.46 -11.06
C GLU A 266 9.59 19.99 -11.25
N GLY A 267 10.80 20.55 -11.11
CA GLY A 267 11.04 21.99 -11.31
C GLY A 267 10.52 22.91 -10.19
N ILE A 268 10.15 22.35 -9.04
CA ILE A 268 9.59 23.08 -7.89
C ILE A 268 10.72 23.54 -6.93
N ALA A 269 11.77 22.74 -6.79
CA ALA A 269 12.94 23.05 -5.98
C ALA A 269 14.16 23.38 -6.84
N PHE A 270 14.87 24.47 -6.54
CA PHE A 270 16.01 24.95 -7.34
C PHE A 270 17.40 24.66 -6.76
N LYS A 271 17.48 23.85 -5.70
CA LYS A 271 18.78 23.57 -5.07
C LYS A 271 19.68 22.77 -6.02
N SER A 272 20.92 23.20 -6.17
CA SER A 272 21.93 22.55 -7.02
C SER A 272 22.55 21.32 -6.37
N GLY A 273 22.83 20.29 -7.19
CA GLY A 273 23.62 19.11 -6.81
C GLY A 273 22.86 17.79 -6.89
N GLU A 274 23.44 16.80 -7.57
CA GLU A 274 22.94 15.42 -7.55
C GLU A 274 23.41 14.71 -6.29
N PRO A 275 22.51 14.04 -5.54
CA PRO A 275 22.92 13.18 -4.44
C PRO A 275 23.84 12.05 -4.91
N ASP A 276 24.93 11.82 -4.17
CA ASP A 276 25.95 10.81 -4.44
C ASP A 276 25.45 9.35 -4.33
N TRP A 277 24.23 9.17 -3.80
CA TRP A 277 23.60 7.87 -3.59
C TRP A 277 22.67 7.44 -4.73
N LEU A 278 22.36 8.32 -5.69
CA LEU A 278 21.37 8.03 -6.74
C LEU A 278 21.70 6.77 -7.54
N ASP A 279 22.97 6.61 -7.92
CA ASP A 279 23.38 5.50 -8.78
C ASP A 279 23.79 4.24 -8.01
N ARG A 280 23.68 4.27 -6.68
CA ARG A 280 23.91 3.09 -5.83
C ARG A 280 22.77 2.08 -5.99
N PRO A 281 23.05 0.77 -5.84
CA PRO A 281 22.01 -0.26 -5.77
C PRO A 281 20.97 0.07 -4.69
N ALA A 282 19.70 0.00 -5.05
CA ALA A 282 18.62 0.12 -4.09
C ALA A 282 18.54 -1.16 -3.26
N MET A 283 18.65 -1.02 -1.93
CA MET A 283 18.75 -2.14 -1.01
C MET A 283 17.57 -2.20 -0.06
N MET A 284 17.21 -3.41 0.35
CA MET A 284 16.28 -3.72 1.41
C MET A 284 17.05 -4.35 2.57
N ARG A 285 16.58 -4.11 3.80
CA ARG A 285 17.10 -4.78 5.00
C ARG A 285 16.09 -5.83 5.46
N ILE A 286 16.45 -7.10 5.34
CA ILE A 286 15.59 -8.23 5.66
C ILE A 286 15.99 -8.82 7.02
N PRO A 287 15.07 -8.89 8.00
CA PRO A 287 15.36 -9.54 9.28
C PRO A 287 15.39 -11.07 9.14
N VAL A 288 16.33 -11.71 9.83
CA VAL A 288 16.42 -13.17 9.96
C VAL A 288 15.70 -13.58 11.24
N SER A 289 14.36 -13.57 11.17
CA SER A 289 13.47 -13.70 12.33
C SER A 289 12.87 -15.09 12.53
N SER A 290 13.01 -16.01 11.57
CA SER A 290 12.40 -17.35 11.63
C SER A 290 13.42 -18.49 11.41
N PRO A 291 13.21 -19.66 12.03
CA PRO A 291 14.08 -20.83 11.81
C PRO A 291 14.15 -21.29 10.35
N ALA A 292 13.06 -21.12 9.59
CA ALA A 292 13.03 -21.48 8.17
C ALA A 292 14.00 -20.62 7.34
N VAL A 293 14.09 -19.32 7.66
CA VAL A 293 15.02 -18.38 7.01
C VAL A 293 16.45 -18.66 7.45
N LEU A 294 16.64 -18.88 8.75
CA LEU A 294 17.95 -19.24 9.29
C LEU A 294 18.47 -20.55 8.71
N GLY A 295 17.60 -21.53 8.46
CA GLY A 295 17.99 -22.80 7.84
C GLY A 295 18.59 -22.62 6.44
N ARG A 296 18.07 -21.67 5.65
CA ARG A 296 18.60 -21.33 4.31
C ARG A 296 19.85 -20.44 4.36
N LEU A 297 20.03 -19.69 5.43
CA LEU A 297 21.16 -18.78 5.64
C LEU A 297 22.10 -19.30 6.73
N LYS A 298 22.07 -20.62 6.98
CA LYS A 298 22.92 -21.28 7.96
C LYS A 298 24.37 -21.05 7.53
N ASP A 299 25.21 -20.65 8.48
CA ASP A 299 26.61 -20.22 8.27
C ASP A 299 26.81 -18.85 7.58
N PHE A 300 25.74 -18.23 7.06
CA PHE A 300 25.80 -16.89 6.45
C PHE A 300 25.59 -15.76 7.46
N CYS A 301 24.68 -15.95 8.42
CA CYS A 301 24.29 -14.96 9.44
C CYS A 301 23.86 -15.63 10.76
N ARG A 302 23.78 -14.86 11.84
CA ARG A 302 23.33 -15.36 13.15
C ARG A 302 21.79 -15.24 13.28
N PRO A 303 21.15 -16.00 14.19
CA PRO A 303 19.75 -15.77 14.54
C PRO A 303 19.52 -14.31 14.95
N TYR A 304 18.41 -13.71 14.52
CA TYR A 304 18.04 -12.31 14.79
C TYR A 304 18.96 -11.25 14.17
N ASP A 305 19.82 -11.64 13.23
CA ASP A 305 20.63 -10.72 12.42
C ASP A 305 19.83 -10.20 11.21
N PHE A 306 20.47 -9.36 10.39
CA PHE A 306 19.90 -8.82 9.15
C PHE A 306 20.76 -9.21 7.94
N VAL A 307 20.10 -9.46 6.81
CA VAL A 307 20.74 -9.53 5.50
C VAL A 307 20.29 -8.37 4.63
N LEU A 308 21.13 -8.01 3.66
CA LEU A 308 20.81 -6.98 2.67
C LEU A 308 20.42 -7.65 1.36
N ALA A 309 19.34 -7.16 0.75
CA ALA A 309 18.84 -7.69 -0.51
C ALA A 309 18.64 -6.55 -1.52
N PRO A 310 19.21 -6.62 -2.73
CA PRO A 310 18.98 -5.60 -3.74
C PRO A 310 17.57 -5.73 -4.33
N VAL A 311 17.03 -4.62 -4.86
CA VAL A 311 15.78 -4.63 -5.63
C VAL A 311 16.09 -5.04 -7.07
N ILE A 312 15.63 -6.21 -7.51
CA ILE A 312 15.92 -6.73 -8.85
C ILE A 312 15.21 -5.90 -9.93
N ARG A 313 15.87 -5.71 -11.10
CA ARG A 313 15.28 -5.06 -12.27
C ARG A 313 14.46 -6.09 -13.07
N ASP A 314 13.15 -5.86 -13.19
CA ASP A 314 12.26 -6.75 -13.95
C ASP A 314 12.49 -6.60 -15.46
N GLY A 315 12.44 -7.69 -16.23
CA GLY A 315 12.47 -7.68 -17.71
C GLY A 315 13.76 -8.17 -18.37
N ASP A 316 14.90 -8.14 -17.68
CA ASP A 316 16.21 -8.52 -18.26
C ASP A 316 16.68 -9.92 -17.87
N LEU A 317 15.97 -10.56 -16.94
CA LEU A 317 16.23 -11.94 -16.60
C LEU A 317 15.59 -12.81 -17.68
N ALA A 318 16.41 -13.32 -18.59
CA ALA A 318 16.07 -14.48 -19.41
C ALA A 318 15.94 -15.70 -18.47
N LEU A 319 14.83 -15.76 -17.74
CA LEU A 319 14.45 -16.94 -17.00
C LEU A 319 14.03 -17.96 -18.04
N ASP A 320 14.82 -19.04 -18.18
CA ASP A 320 14.34 -20.25 -18.82
C ASP A 320 12.98 -20.59 -18.19
N GLY A 321 12.00 -21.03 -18.98
CA GLY A 321 10.57 -21.06 -18.63
C GLY A 321 10.16 -21.86 -17.38
N GLU A 322 11.11 -22.37 -16.59
CA GLU A 322 10.93 -23.03 -15.30
C GLU A 322 11.81 -22.46 -14.15
N ALA A 323 12.64 -21.43 -14.38
CA ALA A 323 13.51 -20.86 -13.36
C ALA A 323 12.81 -19.75 -12.55
N ASP A 324 12.63 -19.98 -11.25
CA ASP A 324 12.15 -18.96 -10.31
C ASP A 324 13.09 -17.74 -10.29
N LYS A 325 12.54 -16.52 -10.09
CA LYS A 325 13.34 -15.29 -9.92
C LYS A 325 14.43 -15.50 -8.84
N PRO A 326 15.70 -15.10 -9.09
CA PRO A 326 16.77 -15.26 -8.12
C PRO A 326 16.47 -14.45 -6.86
N ILE A 327 16.91 -14.97 -5.71
CA ILE A 327 16.75 -14.30 -4.42
C ILE A 327 18.14 -13.91 -3.94
N LEU A 328 18.48 -12.63 -4.05
CA LEU A 328 19.84 -12.18 -3.79
C LEU A 328 19.98 -11.62 -2.38
N VAL A 329 21.02 -12.08 -1.68
CA VAL A 329 21.39 -11.56 -0.36
C VAL A 329 22.88 -11.31 -0.25
N THR A 330 23.25 -10.34 0.57
CA THR A 330 24.62 -10.13 1.05
C THR A 330 24.61 -9.82 2.55
N ARG A 331 25.78 -9.86 3.18
CA ARG A 331 25.91 -9.57 4.61
C ARG A 331 25.62 -8.10 4.89
N PHE A 332 25.16 -7.81 6.11
CA PHE A 332 24.95 -6.44 6.54
C PHE A 332 26.27 -5.66 6.56
N THR A 333 26.34 -4.57 5.79
CA THR A 333 27.39 -3.55 5.87
C THR A 333 26.78 -2.20 6.21
N LYS A 334 27.50 -1.39 6.99
CA LYS A 334 27.13 0.00 7.27
C LYS A 334 27.59 0.95 6.16
N ASN A 335 28.47 0.50 5.27
CA ASN A 335 29.05 1.31 4.21
C ASN A 335 28.32 1.09 2.90
N SER A 336 27.45 2.03 2.52
CA SER A 336 26.65 1.91 1.31
C SER A 336 27.47 1.99 0.01
N GLN A 337 28.74 2.41 0.06
CA GLN A 337 29.62 2.45 -1.11
C GLN A 337 30.13 1.05 -1.49
N GLU A 338 30.20 0.11 -0.55
CA GLU A 338 30.66 -1.26 -0.80
C GLU A 338 29.60 -2.11 -1.52
N LEU A 339 28.33 -1.68 -1.49
CA LEU A 339 27.20 -2.47 -2.00
C LEU A 339 27.29 -2.81 -3.49
N SER A 340 28.04 -2.05 -4.28
CA SER A 340 28.26 -2.31 -5.71
C SER A 340 29.38 -3.31 -5.99
N THR A 341 30.27 -3.56 -5.03
CA THR A 341 31.47 -4.39 -5.21
C THR A 341 31.45 -5.67 -4.38
N VAL A 342 30.61 -5.74 -3.35
CA VAL A 342 30.43 -6.95 -2.54
C VAL A 342 29.88 -8.12 -3.37
N GLU A 343 30.21 -9.31 -2.92
CA GLU A 343 29.63 -10.55 -3.45
C GLU A 343 28.21 -10.74 -2.90
N TYR A 344 27.31 -11.19 -3.78
CA TYR A 344 25.94 -11.56 -3.46
C TYR A 344 25.79 -13.06 -3.62
N TYR A 345 24.80 -13.64 -2.94
CA TYR A 345 24.49 -15.05 -3.01
C TYR A 345 23.05 -15.23 -3.43
N ASN A 346 22.81 -16.13 -4.37
CA ASN A 346 21.45 -16.55 -4.70
C ASN A 346 20.99 -17.60 -3.70
N VAL A 347 20.02 -17.27 -2.85
CA VAL A 347 19.49 -18.16 -1.81
C VAL A 347 18.89 -19.46 -2.39
N ARG A 348 18.46 -19.44 -3.66
CA ARG A 348 17.86 -20.62 -4.31
C ARG A 348 18.90 -21.63 -4.79
N THR A 349 20.04 -21.16 -5.32
CA THR A 349 21.09 -22.03 -5.87
C THR A 349 22.27 -22.21 -4.92
N GLY A 350 22.45 -21.29 -3.97
CA GLY A 350 23.64 -21.21 -3.10
C GLY A 350 24.86 -20.60 -3.79
N GLU A 351 24.76 -20.21 -5.06
CA GLU A 351 25.89 -19.74 -5.85
C GLU A 351 26.16 -18.24 -5.65
N PRO A 352 27.44 -17.83 -5.67
CA PRO A 352 27.80 -16.42 -5.67
C PRO A 352 27.46 -15.76 -7.00
N CYS A 353 27.05 -14.50 -6.95
CA CYS A 353 26.76 -13.68 -8.11
C CYS A 353 27.18 -12.22 -7.87
N ARG A 354 27.29 -11.46 -8.96
CA ARG A 354 27.54 -10.01 -8.90
C ARG A 354 26.31 -9.25 -9.37
N ILE A 355 26.20 -8.00 -8.97
CA ILE A 355 25.09 -7.13 -9.38
C ILE A 355 25.60 -5.94 -10.19
N THR A 356 24.70 -5.31 -10.95
CA THR A 356 24.96 -4.05 -11.64
C THR A 356 23.70 -3.19 -11.65
N THR A 357 23.85 -1.87 -11.60
CA THR A 357 22.75 -0.91 -11.81
C THR A 357 22.63 -0.48 -13.28
N GLY A 358 23.64 -0.77 -14.10
CA GLY A 358 23.63 -0.55 -15.54
C GLY A 358 23.31 -1.82 -16.33
N GLU A 359 23.75 -1.89 -17.58
CA GLU A 359 23.54 -3.07 -18.41
C GLU A 359 24.45 -4.25 -18.00
N PRO A 360 23.91 -5.47 -17.93
CA PRO A 360 24.68 -6.66 -17.56
C PRO A 360 25.70 -6.98 -18.66
N ARG A 361 26.97 -7.21 -18.25
CA ARG A 361 28.06 -7.59 -19.16
C ARG A 361 28.18 -9.10 -19.38
N SER A 362 27.51 -9.91 -18.55
CA SER A 362 27.45 -11.37 -18.65
C SER A 362 26.17 -11.88 -17.95
N LYS A 363 25.84 -13.16 -18.17
CA LYS A 363 24.66 -13.80 -17.52
C LYS A 363 24.79 -13.93 -15.99
N ASP A 364 26.02 -13.94 -15.48
CA ASP A 364 26.30 -14.09 -14.03
C ASP A 364 26.21 -12.76 -13.25
N ILE A 365 25.97 -11.66 -13.96
CA ILE A 365 25.78 -10.33 -13.39
C ILE A 365 24.30 -9.99 -13.45
N ILE A 366 23.67 -9.91 -12.29
CA ILE A 366 22.23 -9.70 -12.18
C ILE A 366 21.93 -8.18 -12.16
N PRO A 367 21.10 -7.67 -13.08
CA PRO A 367 20.72 -6.27 -13.08
C PRO A 367 19.76 -5.97 -11.91
N VAL A 368 20.05 -4.89 -11.20
CA VAL A 368 19.27 -4.42 -10.05
C VAL A 368 18.92 -2.94 -10.24
N ARG A 369 17.85 -2.50 -9.57
CA ARG A 369 17.45 -1.09 -9.59
C ARG A 369 18.42 -0.25 -8.77
N SER A 370 18.79 0.92 -9.30
CA SER A 370 19.42 1.98 -8.52
C SER A 370 18.36 2.80 -7.75
N TYR A 371 18.78 3.60 -6.79
CA TYR A 371 17.87 4.58 -6.17
C TYR A 371 17.32 5.58 -7.19
N ARG A 372 18.09 5.94 -8.22
CA ARG A 372 17.65 6.77 -9.35
C ARG A 372 16.49 6.11 -10.09
N SER A 373 16.63 4.84 -10.48
CA SER A 373 15.56 4.07 -11.13
C SER A 373 14.27 4.04 -10.30
N ILE A 374 14.38 3.86 -8.99
CA ILE A 374 13.21 3.91 -8.09
C ILE A 374 12.63 5.32 -8.05
N LEU A 375 13.45 6.36 -7.93
CA LEU A 375 13.00 7.75 -7.89
C LEU A 375 12.26 8.15 -9.18
N ASP A 376 12.82 7.81 -10.34
CA ASP A 376 12.24 8.15 -11.64
C ASP A 376 10.90 7.44 -11.86
N THR A 377 10.75 6.20 -11.35
CA THR A 377 9.48 5.46 -11.42
C THR A 377 8.52 5.84 -10.28
N TYR A 378 8.99 6.51 -9.23
CA TYR A 378 8.20 6.82 -8.04
C TYR A 378 7.03 7.76 -8.35
N VAL A 379 7.27 8.79 -9.17
CA VAL A 379 6.25 9.76 -9.61
C VAL A 379 5.23 9.19 -10.59
N ASN A 380 5.57 8.10 -11.26
CA ASN A 380 4.71 7.44 -12.25
C ASN A 380 3.68 6.49 -11.61
N ASN A 381 3.48 6.54 -10.30
CA ASN A 381 2.50 5.71 -9.61
C ASN A 381 1.13 6.40 -9.68
N ALA A 382 0.34 6.07 -10.69
CA ALA A 382 -1.03 6.59 -10.84
C ALA A 382 -1.88 6.29 -9.59
N GLU A 383 -2.70 7.24 -9.16
CA GLU A 383 -3.66 7.04 -8.08
C GLU A 383 -4.75 6.05 -8.53
N SER A 384 -4.78 4.87 -7.92
CA SER A 384 -5.64 3.78 -8.38
C SER A 384 -7.09 3.92 -7.92
N LYS A 385 -7.37 4.76 -6.92
CA LYS A 385 -8.70 4.89 -6.29
C LYS A 385 -9.58 5.99 -6.89
N PHE A 386 -9.05 6.75 -7.84
CA PHE A 386 -9.72 7.91 -8.43
C PHE A 386 -9.67 7.86 -9.96
N ASN A 387 -10.57 8.61 -10.56
CA ASN A 387 -10.55 8.93 -11.99
C ASN A 387 -9.90 10.30 -12.20
N GLY A 388 -9.33 10.53 -13.37
CA GLY A 388 -8.85 11.83 -13.80
C GLY A 388 -10.01 12.82 -14.01
N PRO A 389 -9.68 14.10 -14.29
CA PRO A 389 -10.69 15.11 -14.61
C PRO A 389 -11.56 14.75 -15.83
N ASP A 390 -11.04 13.88 -16.70
CA ASP A 390 -11.74 13.35 -17.87
C ASP A 390 -12.72 12.21 -17.56
N GLY A 391 -12.80 11.78 -16.29
CA GLY A 391 -13.63 10.69 -15.83
C GLY A 391 -13.07 9.29 -16.12
N LYS A 392 -11.88 9.17 -16.73
CA LYS A 392 -11.21 7.88 -16.96
C LYS A 392 -10.30 7.51 -15.81
N GLN A 393 -9.91 6.24 -15.73
CA GLN A 393 -8.93 5.76 -14.75
C GLN A 393 -7.65 6.59 -14.82
N CYS A 394 -7.14 7.03 -13.66
CA CYS A 394 -5.86 7.76 -13.63
C CYS A 394 -4.73 6.95 -14.27
N CYS A 395 -3.88 7.63 -15.02
CA CYS A 395 -2.63 7.10 -15.54
C CYS A 395 -1.44 7.94 -15.02
N ILE A 396 -0.23 7.59 -15.46
CA ILE A 396 1.02 8.25 -14.99
C ILE A 396 1.05 9.75 -15.29
N TRP A 397 0.28 10.18 -16.31
CA TRP A 397 0.19 11.57 -16.77
C TRP A 397 -0.98 12.34 -16.16
N THR A 398 -1.92 11.67 -15.48
CA THR A 398 -3.12 12.34 -14.95
C THR A 398 -2.76 13.39 -13.90
N ARG A 399 -3.33 14.58 -14.03
CA ARG A 399 -3.15 15.71 -13.10
C ARG A 399 -4.48 16.41 -12.80
N GLY A 400 -4.42 17.44 -11.95
CA GLY A 400 -5.56 18.28 -11.61
C GLY A 400 -6.51 17.66 -10.59
N MET A 401 -7.75 18.16 -10.57
CA MET A 401 -8.77 17.71 -9.62
C MET A 401 -9.32 16.34 -10.02
N LEU A 402 -8.98 15.33 -9.21
CA LEU A 402 -9.44 13.96 -9.42
C LEU A 402 -10.90 13.77 -9.01
N GLN A 403 -11.56 12.80 -9.65
CA GLN A 403 -12.95 12.44 -9.40
C GLN A 403 -13.06 11.09 -8.70
N ARG A 404 -14.08 10.93 -7.85
CA ARG A 404 -14.36 9.64 -7.22
C ARG A 404 -14.63 8.58 -8.28
N MET A 405 -13.94 7.46 -8.18
CA MET A 405 -14.20 6.32 -9.04
C MET A 405 -15.55 5.69 -8.66
N HIS A 406 -16.42 5.52 -9.66
CA HIS A 406 -17.64 4.74 -9.51
C HIS A 406 -17.36 3.28 -9.79
N VAL A 407 -17.43 2.45 -8.75
CA VAL A 407 -17.24 1.01 -8.85
C VAL A 407 -18.61 0.32 -8.94
N VAL A 408 -18.87 -0.37 -10.05
CA VAL A 408 -20.03 -1.24 -10.21
C VAL A 408 -19.59 -2.67 -9.93
N ALA A 409 -20.13 -3.28 -8.88
CA ALA A 409 -19.87 -4.68 -8.58
C ALA A 409 -20.42 -5.57 -9.72
N ASN A 410 -19.58 -6.46 -10.26
CA ASN A 410 -19.95 -7.35 -11.37
C ASN A 410 -19.89 -8.82 -10.94
N GLU A 411 -18.72 -9.31 -10.56
CA GLU A 411 -18.50 -10.68 -10.12
C GLU A 411 -18.08 -10.73 -8.65
N HIS A 412 -18.62 -11.69 -7.91
CA HIS A 412 -18.17 -12.01 -6.56
C HIS A 412 -17.05 -13.06 -6.65
N ARG A 413 -15.89 -12.75 -6.09
CA ARG A 413 -14.78 -13.70 -5.94
C ARG A 413 -14.52 -13.92 -4.46
N TYR A 414 -14.42 -15.18 -4.06
CA TYR A 414 -14.08 -15.52 -2.68
C TYR A 414 -12.57 -15.46 -2.57
N CYS A 415 -12.09 -14.56 -1.74
CA CYS A 415 -10.67 -14.38 -1.52
C CYS A 415 -10.40 -14.37 -0.01
N GLY A 416 -9.25 -14.90 0.38
CA GLY A 416 -8.76 -14.84 1.75
C GLY A 416 -8.36 -13.42 2.14
N LYS A 417 -7.63 -13.32 3.24
CA LYS A 417 -6.97 -12.07 3.57
C LYS A 417 -5.71 -11.93 2.69
N ASP A 418 -5.19 -10.72 2.54
CA ASP A 418 -3.88 -10.52 1.91
C ASP A 418 -2.78 -11.06 2.85
N VAL A 419 -2.28 -12.27 2.60
CA VAL A 419 -1.42 -12.99 3.58
C VAL A 419 0.02 -13.22 3.13
N LYS A 420 0.47 -12.70 1.98
CA LYS A 420 1.91 -12.82 1.64
C LYS A 420 2.78 -11.86 2.48
N ARG A 421 3.02 -12.23 3.75
CA ARG A 421 4.03 -11.68 4.68
C ARG A 421 5.45 -12.08 4.24
N LYS A 422 5.72 -12.13 2.93
CA LYS A 422 6.96 -12.71 2.37
C LYS A 422 8.21 -11.99 2.88
N LEU A 423 8.15 -10.67 3.04
CA LEU A 423 9.25 -9.86 3.59
C LEU A 423 9.48 -10.05 5.10
N GLU A 424 8.43 -10.31 5.89
CA GLU A 424 8.54 -10.58 7.33
C GLU A 424 8.97 -12.03 7.62
N GLN A 425 8.70 -12.94 6.69
CA GLN A 425 9.09 -14.34 6.71
C GLN A 425 10.44 -14.60 6.00
N GLY A 426 11.22 -13.56 5.69
CA GLY A 426 12.61 -13.62 5.21
C GLY A 426 12.84 -13.29 3.74
N PRO A 427 13.96 -13.72 3.14
CA PRO A 427 14.25 -13.50 1.73
C PRO A 427 13.42 -14.49 0.91
N VAL A 428 12.14 -14.16 0.71
CA VAL A 428 11.22 -14.92 -0.14
C VAL A 428 10.65 -13.95 -1.16
N ASP A 429 10.77 -14.31 -2.45
CA ASP A 429 10.37 -13.58 -3.66
C ASP A 429 10.27 -12.06 -3.54
N HIS A 430 11.11 -11.34 -4.29
CA HIS A 430 11.02 -9.88 -4.48
C HIS A 430 9.71 -9.41 -5.16
N GLU A 431 8.66 -10.24 -5.21
CA GLU A 431 7.32 -9.85 -5.63
C GLU A 431 6.72 -8.89 -4.58
N ILE A 432 6.77 -7.61 -4.92
CA ILE A 432 6.06 -6.53 -4.21
C ILE A 432 4.54 -6.58 -4.55
N GLU A 433 4.14 -7.40 -5.52
CA GLU A 433 2.75 -7.51 -5.95
C GLU A 433 1.88 -8.27 -4.95
N PHE A 434 0.80 -7.62 -4.54
CA PHE A 434 -0.25 -8.17 -3.70
C PHE A 434 -0.89 -9.39 -4.39
N LYS A 435 -0.81 -10.55 -3.75
CA LYS A 435 -1.57 -11.73 -4.15
C LYS A 435 -2.41 -12.18 -2.97
N CYS A 436 -3.71 -12.21 -3.19
CA CYS A 436 -4.68 -12.79 -2.27
C CYS A 436 -4.96 -14.24 -2.67
N ASN A 437 -5.17 -15.12 -1.69
CA ASN A 437 -5.62 -16.48 -1.96
C ASN A 437 -7.05 -16.44 -2.48
N VAL A 438 -7.31 -17.04 -3.63
CA VAL A 438 -8.66 -17.06 -4.23
C VAL A 438 -9.27 -18.43 -4.01
N TYR A 439 -10.31 -18.46 -3.19
CA TYR A 439 -11.09 -19.64 -2.81
C TYR A 439 -12.23 -19.88 -3.81
N GLU A 440 -11.86 -20.02 -5.07
CA GLU A 440 -12.81 -20.32 -6.12
C GLU A 440 -12.77 -21.80 -6.46
N ASN A 441 -13.97 -22.36 -6.69
CA ASN A 441 -14.10 -23.66 -7.31
C ASN A 441 -13.31 -23.61 -8.65
N GLY A 442 -12.17 -24.31 -8.73
CA GLY A 442 -11.29 -24.29 -9.90
C GLY A 442 -11.96 -24.82 -11.18
N ARG A 443 -13.21 -25.28 -11.05
CA ARG A 443 -14.09 -25.70 -12.12
C ARG A 443 -15.42 -24.94 -12.08
N ILE A 444 -15.90 -24.55 -13.25
CA ILE A 444 -17.14 -23.80 -13.47
C ILE A 444 -18.04 -24.58 -14.43
N ALA A 445 -19.34 -24.61 -14.14
CA ALA A 445 -20.35 -25.08 -15.09
C ALA A 445 -20.77 -23.90 -15.98
N ALA A 446 -21.02 -24.17 -17.26
CA ALA A 446 -21.51 -23.12 -18.16
C ALA A 446 -22.92 -22.66 -17.76
N ALA A 447 -23.15 -21.35 -17.78
CA ALA A 447 -24.47 -20.81 -17.56
C ALA A 447 -25.44 -21.30 -18.66
N PRO A 448 -26.75 -21.46 -18.37
CA PRO A 448 -27.73 -21.92 -19.37
C PRO A 448 -27.72 -21.10 -20.66
N GLU A 449 -27.48 -19.79 -20.56
CA GLU A 449 -27.35 -18.90 -21.71
C GLU A 449 -26.11 -19.22 -22.56
N THR A 450 -24.96 -19.42 -21.92
CA THR A 450 -23.73 -19.83 -22.59
C THR A 450 -23.90 -21.19 -23.28
N LEU A 451 -24.63 -22.13 -22.67
CA LEU A 451 -24.95 -23.42 -23.28
C LEU A 451 -25.80 -23.25 -24.56
N ARG A 452 -26.82 -22.39 -24.51
CA ARG A 452 -27.64 -22.06 -25.68
C ARG A 452 -26.81 -21.45 -26.80
N GLN A 453 -25.95 -20.48 -26.48
CA GLN A 453 -25.07 -19.84 -27.46
C GLN A 453 -24.07 -20.83 -28.07
N LEU A 454 -23.47 -21.71 -27.26
CA LEU A 454 -22.55 -22.74 -27.74
C LEU A 454 -23.22 -23.83 -28.58
N ALA A 455 -24.54 -24.03 -28.45
CA ALA A 455 -25.28 -25.02 -29.23
C ALA A 455 -25.39 -24.66 -30.72
N ILE A 456 -25.31 -23.36 -31.05
CA ILE A 456 -25.38 -22.84 -32.44
C ILE A 456 -24.17 -23.29 -33.27
N PHE A 457 -23.01 -23.46 -32.63
CA PHE A 457 -21.76 -23.77 -33.30
C PHE A 457 -21.50 -25.28 -33.34
N SER A 458 -20.77 -25.78 -34.34
CA SER A 458 -20.37 -27.20 -34.35
C SER A 458 -19.20 -27.46 -33.39
N GLU A 459 -19.09 -28.69 -32.85
CA GLU A 459 -17.93 -29.07 -32.02
C GLU A 459 -16.59 -28.88 -32.77
N ARG A 460 -16.59 -29.06 -34.10
CA ARG A 460 -15.41 -28.89 -34.94
C ARG A 460 -14.98 -27.42 -35.01
N GLN A 461 -15.94 -26.51 -35.11
CA GLN A 461 -15.69 -25.07 -35.15
C GLN A 461 -15.14 -24.57 -33.82
N ILE A 462 -15.82 -24.91 -32.72
CA ILE A 462 -15.37 -24.56 -31.36
C ILE A 462 -13.94 -25.09 -31.13
N ARG A 463 -13.66 -26.36 -31.47
CA ARG A 463 -12.32 -26.94 -31.33
C ARG A 463 -11.26 -26.19 -32.15
N LYS A 464 -11.56 -25.87 -33.41
CA LYS A 464 -10.61 -25.22 -34.33
C LYS A 464 -10.18 -23.85 -33.80
N GLU A 465 -11.10 -23.09 -33.22
CA GLU A 465 -10.84 -21.71 -32.80
C GLU A 465 -10.38 -21.59 -31.34
N THR A 466 -10.83 -22.50 -30.46
CA THR A 466 -10.46 -22.45 -29.03
C THR A 466 -9.29 -23.36 -28.67
N GLY A 467 -8.96 -24.34 -29.51
CA GLY A 467 -8.00 -25.40 -29.20
C GLY A 467 -8.45 -26.39 -28.11
N VAL A 468 -9.72 -26.32 -27.67
CA VAL A 468 -10.25 -27.18 -26.59
C VAL A 468 -10.64 -28.55 -27.16
N ARG A 469 -10.28 -29.62 -26.45
CA ARG A 469 -10.57 -31.02 -26.85
C ARG A 469 -12.08 -31.28 -26.93
N ARG A 470 -12.48 -32.17 -27.85
CA ARG A 470 -13.89 -32.53 -28.09
C ARG A 470 -14.60 -33.02 -26.82
N ASP A 471 -13.96 -33.89 -26.05
CA ASP A 471 -14.56 -34.43 -24.82
C ASP A 471 -14.84 -33.34 -23.80
N THR A 472 -13.96 -32.33 -23.72
CA THR A 472 -14.16 -31.16 -22.86
C THR A 472 -15.29 -30.26 -23.36
N ILE A 473 -15.45 -30.09 -24.68
CA ILE A 473 -16.59 -29.35 -25.26
C ILE A 473 -17.91 -30.06 -24.94
N ARG A 474 -17.94 -31.39 -25.02
CA ARG A 474 -19.12 -32.19 -24.64
C ARG A 474 -19.43 -32.09 -23.16
N LEU A 475 -18.41 -32.18 -22.29
CA LEU A 475 -18.57 -31.96 -20.84
C LEU A 475 -19.26 -30.62 -20.58
N ILE A 476 -18.81 -29.54 -21.22
CA ILE A 476 -19.42 -28.22 -21.11
C ILE A 476 -20.89 -28.27 -21.54
N ARG A 477 -21.18 -28.82 -22.73
CA ARG A 477 -22.56 -28.91 -23.27
C ARG A 477 -23.52 -29.70 -22.40
N HIS A 478 -23.02 -30.70 -21.69
CA HIS A 478 -23.81 -31.48 -20.74
C HIS A 478 -23.95 -30.81 -19.36
N GLY A 479 -23.52 -29.56 -19.21
CA GLY A 479 -23.62 -28.81 -17.96
C GLY A 479 -22.59 -29.22 -16.91
N ASN A 480 -21.59 -30.03 -17.27
CA ASN A 480 -20.55 -30.45 -16.34
C ASN A 480 -19.51 -29.35 -16.12
N VAL A 481 -18.82 -29.43 -14.98
CA VAL A 481 -17.82 -28.45 -14.57
C VAL A 481 -16.49 -28.61 -15.32
N VAL A 482 -15.92 -27.51 -15.80
CA VAL A 482 -14.60 -27.47 -16.48
C VAL A 482 -13.70 -26.40 -15.88
N LYS A 483 -12.38 -26.48 -16.11
CA LYS A 483 -11.45 -25.43 -15.65
C LYS A 483 -11.88 -24.06 -16.16
N ARG A 484 -11.81 -23.01 -15.31
CA ARG A 484 -12.16 -21.63 -15.72
C ARG A 484 -11.39 -21.15 -16.94
N SER A 485 -10.09 -21.46 -17.06
CA SER A 485 -9.31 -21.13 -18.26
C SER A 485 -9.87 -21.76 -19.55
N THR A 486 -10.49 -22.94 -19.43
CA THR A 486 -11.18 -23.61 -20.54
C THR A 486 -12.53 -22.97 -20.82
N TYR A 487 -13.27 -22.59 -19.78
CA TYR A 487 -14.53 -21.86 -19.92
C TYR A 487 -14.32 -20.46 -20.52
N GLN A 488 -13.27 -19.73 -20.12
CA GLN A 488 -12.93 -18.42 -20.67
C GLN A 488 -12.64 -18.48 -22.17
N LYS A 489 -12.00 -19.56 -22.65
CA LYS A 489 -11.82 -19.80 -24.09
C LYS A 489 -13.16 -19.92 -24.82
N MET A 490 -14.18 -20.53 -24.20
CA MET A 490 -15.55 -20.58 -24.75
C MET A 490 -16.19 -19.19 -24.77
N ILE A 491 -16.09 -18.43 -23.68
CA ILE A 491 -16.65 -17.06 -23.61
C ILE A 491 -15.98 -16.14 -24.64
N ASN A 492 -14.66 -16.20 -24.78
CA ASN A 492 -13.94 -15.40 -25.78
C ASN A 492 -14.34 -15.80 -27.21
N PHE A 493 -14.54 -17.09 -27.47
CA PHE A 493 -15.07 -17.57 -28.74
C PHE A 493 -16.46 -17.00 -28.99
N LEU A 494 -17.38 -17.09 -28.03
CA LEU A 494 -18.72 -16.52 -28.18
C LEU A 494 -18.69 -15.00 -28.39
N LYS A 495 -17.87 -14.26 -27.65
CA LYS A 495 -17.68 -12.81 -27.85
C LYS A 495 -17.20 -12.46 -29.25
N LYS A 496 -16.37 -13.30 -29.86
CA LYS A 496 -15.88 -13.12 -31.23
C LYS A 496 -16.96 -13.37 -32.29
N HIS A 497 -17.96 -14.20 -31.96
CA HIS A 497 -19.09 -14.55 -32.84
C HIS A 497 -20.41 -13.89 -32.42
N ALA A 498 -20.39 -13.05 -31.38
CA ALA A 498 -21.52 -12.22 -30.98
C ALA A 498 -21.50 -10.98 -31.88
N SER A 499 -22.23 -11.07 -32.99
CA SER A 499 -22.56 -9.96 -33.88
C SER A 499 -24.00 -9.54 -33.64
#